data_AF-A0A966R6L0-F1
#
_entry.id   AF-A0A966R6L0-F1
#
_cell.length_a   1.000
_cell.length_b   1.000
_cell.length_c   1.000
_cell.angle_alpha   90.00
_cell.angle_beta   90.00
_cell.angle_gamma   90.00
#
_symmetry.space_group_name_H-M   'P 1'
#
loop_
_entity.id
_entity.type
_entity.pdbx_description
1 polymer ?
#
loop_
_entity_poly.entity_id
_entity_poly.type
_entity_poly.pdbx_seq_one_letter_code
_entity_poly.pdbx_strand_id
1 'polypeptide(L)'
;EHEKEILQRCLQNNQTFDADAPCLKIWHQNDLASRIGRGRYFVFPFFELDKLTQLEVHHLNSTDELFVTSEWGKRILIDNGVTKHITVAPLGVDMDIFQSPLKIKIENPNYIFMHIGKWERRKSHDFLIQAFNLAFDVNDNVELWLMPYNPFLNQQQEAHWISLAQNCKLASKIKIFNRVDTQYQLAEFIYHTDCGVFLSRAEGWNNEIIETMALNKPIIATNYSAHTEYCTKDNSYLVDITETEPAFDDKWFKGEGNWAKLDKDQLDQTIFHMRSVYSNNIKTNPNGLETAKKYNWTNTAQIISSQIFKTDYHANTKKKRRRK
;
A
#
# COMPACT_ATOMS: atom_id res chain seq x y z
N GLU A 1 14.86 0.31 28.36
CA GLU A 1 14.38 -0.65 29.37
C GLU A 1 12.92 -1.04 29.14
N HIS A 2 12.00 -0.09 28.98
CA HIS A 2 10.58 -0.36 28.72
C HIS A 2 10.29 -1.30 27.53
N GLU A 3 10.91 -1.10 26.36
CA GLU A 3 10.71 -1.96 25.19
C GLU A 3 11.16 -3.41 25.44
N LYS A 4 12.26 -3.59 26.18
CA LYS A 4 12.77 -4.90 26.56
C LYS A 4 11.77 -5.63 27.45
N GLU A 5 11.15 -4.94 28.41
CA GLU A 5 10.11 -5.51 29.27
C GLU A 5 8.88 -5.94 28.46
N ILE A 6 8.45 -5.10 27.50
CA ILE A 6 7.35 -5.45 26.59
C ILE A 6 7.70 -6.71 25.80
N LEU A 7 8.87 -6.77 25.18
CA LEU A 7 9.31 -7.94 24.40
C LEU A 7 9.40 -9.20 25.25
N GLN A 8 9.94 -9.11 26.47
CA GLN A 8 10.01 -10.24 27.40
C GLN A 8 8.61 -10.74 27.77
N ARG A 9 7.67 -9.84 28.04
CA ARG A 9 6.28 -10.21 28.32
C ARG A 9 5.61 -10.87 27.11
N CYS A 10 5.84 -10.35 25.89
CA CYS A 10 5.34 -10.94 24.66
C CYS A 10 5.90 -12.36 24.45
N LEU A 11 7.19 -12.58 24.69
CA LEU A 11 7.83 -13.90 24.59
C LEU A 11 7.27 -14.90 25.60
N GLN A 12 7.02 -14.47 26.84
CA GLN A 12 6.39 -15.31 27.86
C GLN A 12 4.94 -15.66 27.48
N ASN A 13 4.17 -14.69 27.01
CA ASN A 13 2.80 -14.88 26.55
C ASN A 13 2.68 -15.75 25.29
N ASN A 14 3.78 -15.97 24.56
CA ASN A 14 3.80 -16.89 23.42
C ASN A 14 3.75 -18.37 23.85
N GLN A 15 4.08 -18.69 25.11
CA GLN A 15 4.04 -20.06 25.62
C GLN A 15 2.65 -20.46 26.14
N THR A 16 1.90 -19.50 26.68
CA THR A 16 0.56 -19.69 27.23
C THR A 16 -0.30 -18.48 26.88
N PHE A 17 -1.48 -18.69 26.30
CA PHE A 17 -2.39 -17.60 25.97
C PHE A 17 -3.55 -17.51 26.96
N ASP A 18 -4.04 -16.30 27.21
CA ASP A 18 -5.30 -16.07 27.91
C ASP A 18 -6.46 -16.27 26.92
N ALA A 19 -7.28 -17.29 27.14
CA ALA A 19 -8.40 -17.60 26.26
C ALA A 19 -9.51 -16.54 26.29
N ASP A 20 -9.56 -15.68 27.30
CA ASP A 20 -10.57 -14.63 27.44
C ASP A 20 -10.08 -13.25 26.96
N ALA A 21 -8.78 -13.10 26.66
CA ALA A 21 -8.20 -11.85 26.20
C ALA A 21 -8.67 -11.45 24.79
N PRO A 22 -8.81 -10.14 24.49
CA PRO A 22 -9.01 -9.66 23.13
C PRO A 22 -7.92 -10.14 22.18
N CYS A 23 -8.30 -10.50 20.96
CA CYS A 23 -7.38 -10.95 19.92
C CYS A 23 -7.54 -10.07 18.68
N LEU A 24 -6.42 -9.56 18.15
CA LEU A 24 -6.35 -8.89 16.86
C LEU A 24 -5.62 -9.79 15.86
N LYS A 25 -6.29 -10.22 14.80
CA LYS A 25 -5.66 -10.96 13.69
C LYS A 25 -5.51 -10.05 12.47
N ILE A 26 -4.27 -9.76 12.11
CA ILE A 26 -3.92 -9.03 10.89
C ILE A 26 -3.61 -10.07 9.82
N TRP A 27 -4.57 -10.32 8.92
CA TRP A 27 -4.46 -11.43 7.96
C TRP A 27 -5.45 -11.33 6.80
N HIS A 28 -5.27 -12.15 5.77
CA HIS A 28 -6.15 -12.19 4.60
C HIS A 28 -7.57 -12.61 4.96
N GLN A 29 -8.55 -11.96 4.33
CA GLN A 29 -9.98 -12.12 4.56
C GLN A 29 -10.49 -13.56 4.33
N ASN A 30 -9.80 -14.34 3.51
CA ASN A 30 -10.13 -15.74 3.22
C ASN A 30 -9.69 -16.72 4.32
N ASP A 31 -9.03 -16.27 5.40
CA ASP A 31 -8.68 -17.10 6.57
C ASP A 31 -8.90 -16.32 7.87
N LEU A 32 -10.09 -15.74 8.05
CA LEU A 32 -10.44 -15.04 9.30
C LEU A 32 -11.42 -15.78 10.19
N ALA A 33 -12.05 -16.87 9.73
CA ALA A 33 -12.92 -17.68 10.60
C ALA A 33 -12.17 -18.43 11.71
N SER A 34 -10.88 -18.69 11.50
CA SER A 34 -10.00 -19.35 12.47
C SER A 34 -9.52 -18.36 13.53
N ARG A 35 -9.76 -18.67 14.82
CA ARG A 35 -9.34 -17.86 15.98
C ARG A 35 -8.90 -18.73 17.15
N ILE A 36 -8.01 -18.18 17.97
CA ILE A 36 -7.59 -18.76 19.24
C ILE A 36 -8.36 -18.08 20.36
N GLY A 37 -8.89 -18.88 21.29
CA GLY A 37 -9.63 -18.37 22.44
C GLY A 37 -11.05 -17.86 22.13
N ARG A 38 -11.71 -17.38 23.18
CA ARG A 38 -13.10 -16.92 23.22
C ARG A 38 -13.25 -15.43 23.54
N GLY A 39 -12.15 -14.72 23.78
CA GLY A 39 -12.16 -13.26 23.92
C GLY A 39 -12.60 -12.52 22.65
N ARG A 40 -12.77 -11.21 22.74
CA ARG A 40 -13.29 -10.41 21.63
C ARG A 40 -12.34 -10.43 20.43
N TYR A 41 -12.87 -10.70 19.25
CA TYR A 41 -12.06 -10.99 18.05
C TYR A 41 -12.13 -9.88 17.01
N PHE A 42 -11.03 -9.15 16.93
CA PHE A 42 -10.79 -8.08 15.98
C PHE A 42 -9.97 -8.62 14.81
N VAL A 43 -10.26 -8.12 13.61
CA VAL A 43 -9.47 -8.46 12.42
C VAL A 43 -9.07 -7.23 11.65
N PHE A 44 -7.95 -7.30 10.94
CA PHE A 44 -7.49 -6.22 10.07
C PHE A 44 -7.03 -6.81 8.73
N PRO A 45 -7.97 -7.07 7.79
CA PRO A 45 -7.64 -7.56 6.46
C PRO A 45 -7.08 -6.48 5.53
N PHE A 46 -6.32 -6.96 4.54
CA PHE A 46 -5.89 -6.19 3.38
C PHE A 46 -6.32 -6.93 2.13
N PHE A 47 -7.02 -6.23 1.25
CA PHE A 47 -7.50 -6.72 -0.03
C PHE A 47 -7.48 -5.60 -1.06
N GLU A 48 -7.42 -5.98 -2.33
CA GLU A 48 -7.23 -5.05 -3.44
C GLU A 48 -8.44 -4.97 -4.36
N LEU A 49 -9.36 -5.93 -4.30
CA LEU A 49 -10.48 -6.01 -5.24
C LEU A 49 -11.75 -5.34 -4.71
N ASP A 50 -12.65 -4.96 -5.62
CA ASP A 50 -13.96 -4.38 -5.30
C ASP A 50 -15.06 -5.42 -5.00
N LYS A 51 -14.76 -6.71 -5.17
CA LYS A 51 -15.63 -7.84 -4.84
C LYS A 51 -14.94 -8.81 -3.93
N LEU A 52 -15.76 -9.46 -3.11
CA LEU A 52 -15.37 -10.55 -2.25
C LEU A 52 -16.10 -11.82 -2.66
N THR A 53 -15.41 -12.94 -2.52
CA THR A 53 -16.01 -14.27 -2.62
C THR A 53 -16.95 -14.53 -1.44
N GLN A 54 -17.88 -15.47 -1.60
CA GLN A 54 -18.79 -15.87 -0.51
C GLN A 54 -18.04 -16.38 0.73
N LEU A 55 -16.89 -17.04 0.54
CA LEU A 55 -16.03 -17.52 1.62
C LEU A 55 -15.48 -16.35 2.44
N GLU A 56 -14.96 -15.33 1.78
CA GLU A 56 -14.39 -14.14 2.44
C GLU A 56 -15.47 -13.37 3.19
N VAL A 57 -16.64 -13.17 2.58
CA VAL A 57 -17.80 -12.54 3.25
C VAL A 57 -18.21 -13.35 4.48
N HIS A 58 -18.24 -14.68 4.39
CA HIS A 58 -18.54 -15.56 5.51
C HIS A 58 -17.51 -15.40 6.65
N HIS A 59 -16.21 -15.43 6.32
CA HIS A 59 -15.14 -15.29 7.30
C HIS A 59 -15.17 -13.92 7.99
N LEU A 60 -15.32 -12.83 7.24
CA LEU A 60 -15.41 -11.48 7.80
C LEU A 60 -16.62 -11.34 8.75
N ASN A 61 -17.77 -11.91 8.38
CA ASN A 61 -18.98 -11.92 9.21
C ASN A 61 -18.92 -12.91 10.41
N SER A 62 -17.88 -13.73 10.52
CA SER A 62 -17.66 -14.58 11.70
C SER A 62 -16.89 -13.89 12.84
N THR A 63 -16.39 -12.67 12.58
CA THR A 63 -15.60 -11.87 13.53
C THR A 63 -16.47 -10.97 14.41
N ASP A 64 -15.89 -10.33 15.42
CA ASP A 64 -16.61 -9.37 16.28
C ASP A 64 -16.50 -7.93 15.75
N GLU A 65 -15.32 -7.51 15.30
CA GLU A 65 -15.04 -6.19 14.76
C GLU A 65 -13.93 -6.21 13.71
N LEU A 66 -13.97 -5.26 12.78
CA LEU A 66 -12.99 -5.14 11.70
C LEU A 66 -12.31 -3.77 11.69
N PHE A 67 -11.05 -3.79 11.32
CA PHE A 67 -10.29 -2.63 10.88
C PHE A 67 -10.05 -2.72 9.38
N VAL A 68 -10.01 -1.58 8.70
CA VAL A 68 -9.58 -1.46 7.31
C VAL A 68 -8.72 -0.20 7.16
N THR A 69 -7.90 -0.15 6.12
CA THR A 69 -6.92 0.93 5.94
C THR A 69 -7.54 2.23 5.41
N SER A 70 -8.71 2.16 4.80
CA SER A 70 -9.30 3.28 4.07
C SER A 70 -10.83 3.24 4.09
N GLU A 71 -11.45 4.40 3.85
CA GLU A 71 -12.88 4.52 3.59
C GLU A 71 -13.27 3.82 2.28
N TRP A 72 -12.34 3.67 1.32
CA TRP A 72 -12.55 2.79 0.17
C TRP A 72 -12.76 1.33 0.61
N GLY A 73 -11.83 0.77 1.39
CA GLY A 73 -11.93 -0.61 1.87
C GLY A 73 -13.19 -0.83 2.72
N LYS A 74 -13.55 0.14 3.57
CA LYS A 74 -14.78 0.09 4.36
C LYS A 74 -16.03 -0.02 3.48
N ARG A 75 -16.12 0.81 2.43
CA ARG A 75 -17.24 0.75 1.47
C ARG A 75 -17.29 -0.59 0.75
N ILE A 76 -16.16 -1.11 0.27
CA ILE A 76 -16.12 -2.43 -0.38
C ILE A 76 -16.66 -3.52 0.54
N LEU A 77 -16.25 -3.55 1.81
CA LEU A 77 -16.75 -4.55 2.75
C LEU A 77 -18.28 -4.44 2.95
N ILE A 78 -18.81 -3.22 3.11
CA ILE A 78 -20.25 -2.98 3.26
C ILE A 78 -21.01 -3.42 2.01
N ASP A 79 -20.53 -3.02 0.82
CA ASP A 79 -21.17 -3.31 -0.47
C ASP A 79 -21.17 -4.82 -0.79
N ASN A 80 -20.23 -5.58 -0.22
CA ASN A 80 -20.16 -7.04 -0.32
C ASN A 80 -20.90 -7.77 0.83
N GLY A 81 -21.64 -7.06 1.67
CA GLY A 81 -22.52 -7.66 2.69
C GLY A 81 -21.83 -7.99 4.03
N VAL A 82 -20.71 -7.33 4.35
CA VAL A 82 -20.16 -7.39 5.71
C VAL A 82 -21.02 -6.54 6.64
N THR A 83 -21.54 -7.17 7.70
CA THR A 83 -22.53 -6.59 8.63
C THR A 83 -21.94 -6.15 9.96
N LYS A 84 -20.67 -6.47 10.19
CA LYS A 84 -19.95 -6.16 11.43
C LYS A 84 -19.52 -4.70 11.49
N HIS A 85 -19.15 -4.25 12.69
CA HIS A 85 -18.62 -2.90 12.86
C HIS A 85 -17.23 -2.79 12.19
N ILE A 86 -17.04 -1.75 11.37
CA ILE A 86 -15.81 -1.51 10.60
C ILE A 86 -15.24 -0.14 10.97
N THR A 87 -14.03 -0.14 11.51
CA THR A 87 -13.26 1.07 11.85
C THR A 87 -12.19 1.29 10.80
N VAL A 88 -12.06 2.52 10.31
CA VAL A 88 -10.93 2.89 9.45
C VAL A 88 -9.72 3.20 10.34
N ALA A 89 -8.66 2.43 10.16
CA ALA A 89 -7.36 2.56 10.80
C ALA A 89 -6.28 2.63 9.71
N PRO A 90 -6.00 3.83 9.16
CA PRO A 90 -4.98 4.00 8.12
C PRO A 90 -3.62 3.52 8.60
N LEU A 91 -2.79 2.96 7.71
CA LEU A 91 -1.41 2.60 8.04
C LEU A 91 -0.53 3.85 8.05
N GLY A 92 0.70 3.69 8.54
CA GLY A 92 1.63 4.79 8.70
C GLY A 92 2.95 4.62 7.95
N VAL A 93 3.72 5.69 7.93
CA VAL A 93 5.14 5.72 7.56
C VAL A 93 6.00 6.12 8.77
N ASP A 94 7.21 5.57 8.84
CA ASP A 94 8.19 5.96 9.85
C ASP A 94 8.98 7.19 9.37
N MET A 95 8.60 8.36 9.87
CA MET A 95 9.25 9.61 9.48
C MET A 95 10.72 9.67 9.89
N ASP A 96 11.15 8.96 10.94
CA ASP A 96 12.55 8.99 11.39
C ASP A 96 13.47 8.28 10.38
N ILE A 97 12.96 7.25 9.69
CA ILE A 97 13.68 6.58 8.61
C ILE A 97 13.71 7.46 7.36
N PHE A 98 12.55 7.95 6.92
CA PHE A 98 12.39 8.64 5.63
C PHE A 98 12.69 10.15 5.67
N GLN A 99 13.02 10.70 6.84
CA GLN A 99 13.59 12.05 6.98
C GLN A 99 14.97 12.04 7.65
N SER A 100 15.56 10.86 7.88
CA SER A 100 16.94 10.76 8.34
C SER A 100 17.86 11.52 7.38
N PRO A 101 18.86 12.28 7.89
CA PRO A 101 19.75 13.06 7.04
C PRO A 101 20.57 12.15 6.13
N LEU A 102 20.09 11.98 4.89
CA LEU A 102 20.83 11.33 3.82
C LEU A 102 21.95 12.28 3.40
N LYS A 103 23.19 11.89 3.73
CA LYS A 103 24.31 12.83 3.87
C LYS A 103 24.86 13.34 2.54
N ILE A 104 24.56 12.70 1.41
CA ILE A 104 25.13 13.05 0.10
C ILE A 104 24.12 12.72 -1.01
N LYS A 105 23.58 13.75 -1.68
CA LYS A 105 22.90 13.55 -2.97
C LYS A 105 23.95 13.57 -4.07
N ILE A 106 24.12 12.44 -4.75
CA ILE A 106 24.92 12.38 -5.97
C ILE A 106 24.12 13.13 -7.05
N GLU A 107 24.73 14.14 -7.66
CA GLU A 107 24.11 14.83 -8.79
C GLU A 107 23.97 13.85 -9.96
N ASN A 108 22.74 13.71 -10.46
CA ASN A 108 22.45 12.99 -11.69
C ASN A 108 21.91 14.00 -12.71
N PRO A 109 22.49 14.10 -13.92
CA PRO A 109 21.96 14.98 -14.96
C PRO A 109 20.59 14.53 -15.48
N ASN A 110 20.21 13.27 -15.27
CA ASN A 110 18.92 12.73 -15.67
C ASN A 110 17.86 12.99 -14.60
N TYR A 111 16.63 13.24 -15.05
CA TYR A 111 15.44 13.21 -14.20
C TYR A 111 15.00 11.74 -14.01
N ILE A 112 14.89 11.30 -12.76
CA ILE A 112 14.68 9.89 -12.46
C ILE A 112 13.24 9.62 -12.02
N PHE A 113 12.47 8.94 -12.89
CA PHE A 113 11.23 8.31 -12.48
C PHE A 113 11.53 6.99 -11.78
N MET A 114 10.70 6.64 -10.79
CA MET A 114 10.90 5.43 -10.01
C MET A 114 9.58 4.70 -9.75
N HIS A 115 9.63 3.37 -9.81
CA HIS A 115 8.57 2.49 -9.33
C HIS A 115 9.15 1.40 -8.43
N ILE A 116 8.54 1.23 -7.26
CA ILE A 116 8.82 0.14 -6.31
C ILE A 116 7.53 -0.68 -6.20
N GLY A 117 7.63 -1.97 -6.46
CA GLY A 117 6.47 -2.87 -6.44
C GLY A 117 6.78 -4.17 -7.14
N LYS A 118 6.35 -5.29 -6.57
CA LYS A 118 6.59 -6.64 -7.13
C LYS A 118 6.16 -6.72 -8.60
N TRP A 119 6.91 -7.45 -9.43
CA TRP A 119 6.49 -7.87 -10.75
C TRP A 119 5.14 -8.62 -10.70
N GLU A 120 4.06 -7.86 -10.90
CA GLU A 120 2.67 -8.27 -10.82
C GLU A 120 1.85 -7.40 -11.77
N ARG A 121 0.86 -7.98 -12.44
CA ARG A 121 -0.03 -7.23 -13.35
C ARG A 121 -0.80 -6.16 -12.59
N ARG A 122 -1.21 -6.43 -11.34
CA ARG A 122 -1.85 -5.46 -10.46
C ARG A 122 -1.02 -4.19 -10.23
N LYS A 123 0.31 -4.28 -10.23
CA LYS A 123 1.25 -3.14 -10.06
C LYS A 123 1.52 -2.38 -11.36
N SER A 124 0.98 -2.85 -12.49
CA SER A 124 0.95 -2.15 -13.78
C SER A 124 2.29 -1.86 -14.42
N HIS A 125 3.25 -2.75 -14.23
CA HIS A 125 4.56 -2.69 -14.86
C HIS A 125 4.51 -2.64 -16.40
N ASP A 126 3.63 -3.43 -16.99
CA ASP A 126 3.32 -3.45 -18.41
C ASP A 126 2.95 -2.06 -18.93
N PHE A 127 2.00 -1.44 -18.23
CA PHE A 127 1.45 -0.13 -18.58
C PHE A 127 2.45 1.01 -18.31
N LEU A 128 3.17 0.96 -17.18
CA LEU A 128 4.20 1.95 -16.83
C LEU A 128 5.32 2.00 -17.88
N ILE A 129 5.84 0.85 -18.28
CA ILE A 129 6.91 0.78 -19.28
C ILE A 129 6.40 1.33 -20.62
N GLN A 130 5.18 1.00 -21.01
CA GLN A 130 4.54 1.54 -22.21
C GLN A 130 4.42 3.08 -22.13
N ALA A 131 3.88 3.61 -21.04
CA ALA A 131 3.72 5.04 -20.82
C ALA A 131 5.06 5.77 -20.87
N PHE A 132 6.10 5.23 -20.25
CA PHE A 132 7.45 5.81 -20.28
C PHE A 132 8.03 5.87 -21.71
N ASN A 133 7.85 4.80 -22.50
CA ASN A 133 8.34 4.75 -23.89
C ASN A 133 7.61 5.70 -24.83
N LEU A 134 6.32 5.97 -24.56
CA LEU A 134 5.52 6.93 -25.33
C LEU A 134 5.74 8.36 -24.87
N ALA A 135 5.99 8.54 -23.57
CA ALA A 135 6.30 9.85 -23.02
C ALA A 135 7.62 10.35 -23.57
N PHE A 136 8.70 9.56 -23.57
CA PHE A 136 10.06 10.05 -23.81
C PHE A 136 10.76 9.47 -25.05
N ASP A 137 11.87 10.09 -25.44
CA ASP A 137 12.78 9.64 -26.48
C ASP A 137 14.22 9.45 -25.97
N VAL A 138 15.08 8.86 -26.79
CA VAL A 138 16.48 8.57 -26.43
C VAL A 138 17.29 9.83 -26.06
N ASN A 139 16.88 11.00 -26.56
CA ASN A 139 17.52 12.28 -26.33
C ASN A 139 17.03 13.00 -25.06
N ASP A 140 15.94 12.55 -24.43
CA ASP A 140 15.49 13.12 -23.16
C ASP A 140 16.43 12.68 -22.03
N ASN A 141 16.85 13.61 -21.15
CA ASN A 141 17.70 13.30 -19.99
C ASN A 141 16.84 12.71 -18.87
N VAL A 142 16.39 11.48 -19.08
CA VAL A 142 15.44 10.79 -18.22
C VAL A 142 15.84 9.33 -18.01
N GLU A 143 15.52 8.80 -16.83
CA GLU A 143 15.64 7.38 -16.51
C GLU A 143 14.37 6.86 -15.82
N LEU A 144 14.12 5.56 -15.93
CA LEU A 144 13.11 4.85 -15.15
C LEU A 144 13.79 3.78 -14.29
N TRP A 145 13.72 3.93 -12.99
CA TRP A 145 14.27 2.98 -12.02
C TRP A 145 13.17 2.09 -11.48
N LEU A 146 13.34 0.77 -11.62
CA LEU A 146 12.40 -0.23 -11.16
C LEU A 146 13.05 -1.03 -10.02
N MET A 147 12.34 -1.23 -8.91
CA MET A 147 12.71 -2.20 -7.88
C MET A 147 11.61 -3.25 -7.73
N PRO A 148 11.58 -4.28 -8.60
CA PRO A 148 10.36 -5.07 -8.82
C PRO A 148 10.44 -6.52 -8.32
N TYR A 149 11.31 -6.78 -7.34
CA TYR A 149 11.56 -8.13 -6.84
C TYR A 149 10.28 -8.84 -6.38
N ASN A 150 10.02 -10.01 -6.95
CA ASN A 150 8.90 -10.88 -6.57
C ASN A 150 9.42 -12.30 -6.26
N PRO A 151 9.47 -12.72 -4.98
CA PRO A 151 10.06 -14.01 -4.58
C PRO A 151 9.24 -15.22 -5.04
N PHE A 152 8.05 -15.00 -5.59
CA PHE A 152 7.12 -16.06 -5.98
C PHE A 152 7.10 -16.32 -7.49
N LEU A 153 7.88 -15.59 -8.28
CA LEU A 153 8.03 -15.86 -9.71
C LEU A 153 9.09 -16.94 -9.93
N ASN A 154 8.83 -17.81 -10.91
CA ASN A 154 9.90 -18.65 -11.45
C ASN A 154 10.72 -17.86 -12.48
N GLN A 155 11.86 -18.42 -12.90
CA GLN A 155 12.78 -17.77 -13.84
C GLN A 155 12.12 -17.36 -15.16
N GLN A 156 11.19 -18.16 -15.70
CA GLN A 156 10.49 -17.85 -16.95
C GLN A 156 9.53 -16.66 -16.79
N GLN A 157 8.79 -16.62 -15.68
CA GLN A 157 7.87 -15.53 -15.37
C GLN A 157 8.63 -14.23 -15.12
N GLU A 158 9.75 -14.28 -14.39
CA GLU A 158 10.60 -13.13 -14.17
C GLU A 158 11.24 -12.64 -15.49
N ALA A 159 11.76 -13.56 -16.31
CA ALA A 159 12.32 -13.23 -17.62
C ALA A 159 11.29 -12.54 -18.54
N HIS A 160 10.01 -12.90 -18.45
CA HIS A 160 8.94 -12.23 -19.20
C HIS A 160 8.85 -10.74 -18.82
N TRP A 161 8.80 -10.41 -17.53
CA TRP A 161 8.76 -9.03 -17.06
C TRP A 161 10.02 -8.24 -17.43
N ILE A 162 11.20 -8.85 -17.26
CA ILE A 162 12.47 -8.26 -17.66
C ILE A 162 12.47 -7.97 -19.16
N SER A 163 11.90 -8.86 -19.98
CA SER A 163 11.82 -8.68 -21.43
C SER A 163 10.99 -7.46 -21.82
N LEU A 164 9.94 -7.10 -21.06
CA LEU A 164 9.17 -5.88 -21.32
C LEU A 164 10.03 -4.62 -21.13
N ALA A 165 10.90 -4.60 -20.12
CA ALA A 165 11.82 -3.50 -19.88
C ALA A 165 12.99 -3.46 -20.87
N GLN A 166 13.47 -4.63 -21.32
CA GLN A 166 14.63 -4.73 -22.21
C GLN A 166 14.29 -4.64 -23.70
N ASN A 167 13.08 -5.02 -24.11
CA ASN A 167 12.65 -5.04 -25.51
C ASN A 167 11.77 -3.82 -25.84
N CYS A 168 12.23 -2.63 -25.46
CA CYS A 168 11.54 -1.38 -25.75
C CYS A 168 12.50 -0.30 -26.25
N LYS A 169 11.96 0.75 -26.88
CA LYS A 169 12.72 1.87 -27.47
C LYS A 169 13.71 2.50 -26.46
N LEU A 170 13.30 2.58 -25.20
CA LEU A 170 14.05 3.23 -24.13
C LEU A 170 14.73 2.25 -23.16
N ALA A 171 15.00 1.01 -23.57
CA ALA A 171 15.61 0.00 -22.70
C ALA A 171 16.90 0.49 -22.01
N SER A 172 17.73 1.27 -22.71
CA SER A 172 18.98 1.84 -22.14
C SER A 172 18.76 2.90 -21.06
N LYS A 173 17.52 3.40 -20.91
CA LYS A 173 17.10 4.36 -19.86
C LYS A 173 16.36 3.68 -18.71
N ILE A 174 16.08 2.38 -18.79
CA ILE A 174 15.40 1.63 -17.74
C ILE A 174 16.45 0.86 -16.92
N LYS A 175 16.48 1.09 -15.61
CA LYS A 175 17.36 0.40 -14.67
C LYS A 175 16.54 -0.46 -13.72
N ILE A 176 16.88 -1.75 -13.63
CA ILE A 176 16.22 -2.70 -12.71
C ILE A 176 17.16 -2.95 -11.53
N PHE A 177 16.64 -2.76 -10.33
CA PHE A 177 17.36 -2.91 -9.07
C PHE A 177 16.83 -4.11 -8.29
N ASN A 178 17.73 -4.76 -7.55
CA ASN A 178 17.36 -5.80 -6.59
C ASN A 178 16.64 -5.18 -5.38
N ARG A 179 15.90 -6.04 -4.66
CA ARG A 179 15.37 -5.70 -3.34
C ARG A 179 16.51 -5.32 -2.40
N VAL A 180 16.27 -4.29 -1.60
CA VAL A 180 17.14 -3.88 -0.48
C VAL A 180 16.71 -4.53 0.83
N ASP A 181 17.66 -4.67 1.76
CA ASP A 181 17.46 -5.42 3.00
C ASP A 181 16.76 -4.59 4.09
N THR A 182 16.91 -3.26 4.04
CA THR A 182 16.43 -2.36 5.10
C THR A 182 15.61 -1.19 4.55
N GLN A 183 14.73 -0.66 5.39
CA GLN A 183 13.96 0.55 5.10
C GLN A 183 14.84 1.81 4.93
N TYR A 184 16.02 1.86 5.59
CA TYR A 184 16.99 2.93 5.38
C TYR A 184 17.59 2.91 3.97
N GLN A 185 17.93 1.73 3.45
CA GLN A 185 18.38 1.57 2.06
C GLN A 185 17.26 1.88 1.06
N LEU A 186 16.00 1.57 1.41
CA LEU A 186 14.86 1.96 0.59
C LEU A 186 14.70 3.47 0.54
N ALA A 187 14.79 4.15 1.69
CA ALA A 187 14.77 5.60 1.77
C ALA A 187 15.92 6.24 0.96
N GLU A 188 17.12 5.67 1.03
CA GLU A 188 18.27 6.10 0.22
C GLU A 188 17.99 5.94 -1.28
N PHE A 189 17.47 4.78 -1.70
CA PHE A 189 17.08 4.55 -3.09
C PHE A 189 16.07 5.59 -3.59
N ILE A 190 14.97 5.81 -2.84
CA ILE A 190 13.95 6.81 -3.19
C ILE A 190 14.55 8.22 -3.22
N TYR A 191 15.42 8.57 -2.27
CA TYR A 191 16.04 9.90 -2.18
C TYR A 191 16.83 10.28 -3.42
N HIS A 192 17.51 9.30 -4.04
CA HIS A 192 18.26 9.47 -5.28
C HIS A 192 17.38 9.60 -6.54
N THR A 193 16.07 9.42 -6.42
CA THR A 193 15.12 9.58 -7.53
C THR A 193 14.42 10.95 -7.49
N ASP A 194 13.64 11.30 -8.50
CA ASP A 194 12.96 12.59 -8.59
C ASP A 194 11.44 12.50 -8.52
N CYS A 195 10.80 11.46 -9.08
CA CYS A 195 9.35 11.26 -9.03
C CYS A 195 8.96 9.78 -8.93
N GLY A 196 8.06 9.46 -8.01
CA GLY A 196 7.45 8.13 -7.93
C GLY A 196 6.30 7.96 -8.92
N VAL A 197 6.15 6.78 -9.51
CA VAL A 197 5.07 6.44 -10.44
C VAL A 197 4.42 5.14 -9.99
N PHE A 198 3.17 5.22 -9.53
CA PHE A 198 2.43 4.16 -8.88
C PHE A 198 1.08 3.96 -9.56
N LEU A 199 1.13 3.34 -10.74
CA LEU A 199 -0.05 3.17 -11.62
C LEU A 199 -0.82 1.89 -11.29
N SER A 200 -0.78 1.43 -10.04
CA SER A 200 -1.39 0.16 -9.65
C SER A 200 -2.86 0.12 -10.02
N ARG A 201 -3.30 -0.99 -10.62
CA ARG A 201 -4.70 -1.26 -10.93
C ARG A 201 -5.54 -1.34 -9.65
N ALA A 202 -4.98 -1.86 -8.56
CA ALA A 202 -5.56 -1.74 -7.22
C ALA A 202 -4.55 -2.02 -6.10
N GLU A 203 -4.78 -1.44 -4.93
CA GLU A 203 -3.97 -1.58 -3.72
C GLU A 203 -4.85 -1.62 -2.46
N GLY A 204 -4.41 -2.38 -1.46
CA GLY A 204 -4.98 -2.36 -0.12
C GLY A 204 -4.45 -1.24 0.77
N TRP A 205 -3.33 -0.58 0.39
CA TRP A 205 -2.82 0.63 1.03
C TRP A 205 -1.76 1.38 0.20
N ASN A 206 -0.77 0.65 -0.34
CA ASN A 206 0.42 1.16 -1.04
C ASN A 206 1.41 1.91 -0.12
N ASN A 207 2.35 1.18 0.51
CA ASN A 207 3.33 1.83 1.39
C ASN A 207 4.29 2.72 0.61
N GLU A 208 4.60 2.35 -0.62
CA GLU A 208 5.64 2.96 -1.43
C GLU A 208 5.29 4.41 -1.82
N ILE A 209 4.00 4.74 -2.01
CA ILE A 209 3.57 6.14 -2.22
C ILE A 209 3.86 6.98 -0.99
N ILE A 210 3.45 6.53 0.20
CA ILE A 210 3.55 7.35 1.40
C ILE A 210 4.99 7.47 1.90
N GLU A 211 5.81 6.45 1.68
CA GLU A 211 7.27 6.48 1.84
C GLU A 211 7.93 7.49 0.88
N THR A 212 7.44 7.57 -0.37
CA THR A 212 7.92 8.56 -1.36
C THR A 212 7.51 9.99 -0.99
N MET A 213 6.26 10.17 -0.53
CA MET A 213 5.78 11.46 0.00
C MET A 213 6.56 11.89 1.25
N ALA A 214 6.93 10.94 2.13
CA ALA A 214 7.73 11.21 3.32
C ALA A 214 9.10 11.79 2.97
N LEU A 215 9.67 11.49 1.79
CA LEU A 215 10.89 12.09 1.26
C LEU A 215 10.66 13.38 0.46
N ASN A 216 9.48 13.98 0.58
CA ASN A 216 9.07 15.20 -0.13
C ASN A 216 9.12 15.03 -1.65
N LYS A 217 8.86 13.84 -2.20
CA LYS A 217 8.92 13.62 -3.65
C LYS A 217 7.53 13.69 -4.29
N PRO A 218 7.41 14.23 -5.52
CA PRO A 218 6.17 14.14 -6.29
C PRO A 218 5.87 12.68 -6.62
N ILE A 219 4.57 12.38 -6.73
CA ILE A 219 4.09 11.07 -7.14
C ILE A 219 3.01 11.21 -8.23
N ILE A 220 3.05 10.29 -9.19
CA ILE A 220 1.98 10.04 -10.16
C ILE A 220 1.31 8.74 -9.72
N ALA A 221 0.00 8.76 -9.49
CA ALA A 221 -0.72 7.58 -9.01
C ALA A 221 -2.13 7.47 -9.62
N THR A 222 -2.65 6.24 -9.72
CA THR A 222 -4.05 6.03 -10.10
C THR A 222 -4.99 6.61 -9.04
N ASN A 223 -6.10 7.23 -9.47
CA ASN A 223 -7.14 7.68 -8.57
C ASN A 223 -8.15 6.56 -8.28
N TYR A 224 -7.67 5.45 -7.73
CA TYR A 224 -8.50 4.27 -7.46
C TYR A 224 -7.96 3.44 -6.29
N SER A 225 -8.85 2.75 -5.57
CA SER A 225 -8.56 1.87 -4.43
C SER A 225 -8.01 2.58 -3.17
N ALA A 226 -7.41 1.83 -2.25
CA ALA A 226 -7.18 2.29 -0.88
C ALA A 226 -6.21 3.47 -0.75
N HIS A 227 -5.24 3.65 -1.67
CA HIS A 227 -4.30 4.77 -1.59
C HIS A 227 -4.97 6.14 -1.86
N THR A 228 -6.20 6.16 -2.38
CA THR A 228 -7.03 7.38 -2.46
C THR A 228 -7.44 7.93 -1.08
N GLU A 229 -7.22 7.18 0.00
CA GLU A 229 -7.38 7.66 1.37
C GLU A 229 -6.48 8.88 1.65
N TYR A 230 -5.28 8.91 1.06
CA TYR A 230 -4.29 9.96 1.30
C TYR A 230 -3.75 10.62 0.02
N CYS A 231 -3.97 10.02 -1.16
CA CYS A 231 -3.66 10.65 -2.45
C CYS A 231 -4.80 11.58 -2.86
N THR A 232 -4.50 12.87 -3.00
CA THR A 232 -5.44 13.93 -3.38
C THR A 232 -4.86 14.75 -4.53
N LYS A 233 -5.70 15.55 -5.19
CA LYS A 233 -5.25 16.47 -6.26
C LYS A 233 -4.24 17.51 -5.77
N ASP A 234 -4.19 17.79 -4.47
CA ASP A 234 -3.29 18.77 -3.88
C ASP A 234 -1.89 18.21 -3.62
N ASN A 235 -1.74 16.89 -3.53
CA ASN A 235 -0.48 16.23 -3.18
C ASN A 235 -0.02 15.16 -4.18
N SER A 236 -0.76 14.94 -5.26
CA SER A 236 -0.53 13.85 -6.21
C SER A 236 -0.92 14.26 -7.63
N TYR A 237 -0.16 13.78 -8.61
CA TYR A 237 -0.57 13.80 -10.01
C TYR A 237 -1.45 12.57 -10.28
N LEU A 238 -2.75 12.76 -10.13
CA LEU A 238 -3.72 11.67 -10.21
C LEU A 238 -4.09 11.31 -11.65
N VAL A 239 -4.06 10.02 -11.95
CA VAL A 239 -4.58 9.42 -13.18
C VAL A 239 -5.99 8.94 -12.89
N ASP A 240 -6.99 9.65 -13.42
CA ASP A 240 -8.40 9.39 -13.15
C ASP A 240 -8.85 8.08 -13.82
N ILE A 241 -9.56 7.25 -13.06
CA ILE A 241 -10.07 5.94 -13.49
C ILE A 241 -11.56 6.07 -13.78
N THR A 242 -11.94 5.75 -15.02
CA THR A 242 -13.34 5.85 -15.51
C THR A 242 -14.06 4.51 -15.48
N GLU A 243 -13.33 3.41 -15.59
CA GLU A 243 -13.86 2.04 -15.66
C GLU A 243 -13.02 1.07 -14.83
N THR A 244 -13.65 -0.04 -14.46
CA THR A 244 -12.97 -1.20 -13.85
C THR A 244 -13.02 -2.38 -14.80
N GLU A 245 -12.05 -3.29 -14.70
CA GLU A 245 -12.01 -4.55 -15.46
C GLU A 245 -11.80 -5.74 -14.51
N PRO A 246 -12.21 -6.96 -14.88
CA PRO A 246 -11.95 -8.14 -14.07
C PRO A 246 -10.47 -8.30 -13.74
N ALA A 247 -10.17 -8.47 -12.45
CA ALA A 247 -8.84 -8.67 -11.95
C ALA A 247 -8.38 -10.10 -12.28
N PHE A 248 -7.49 -10.22 -13.27
CA PHE A 248 -7.02 -11.50 -13.76
C PHE A 248 -5.55 -11.43 -14.15
N ASP A 249 -4.70 -12.33 -13.66
CA ASP A 249 -3.28 -12.34 -14.05
C ASP A 249 -2.65 -13.74 -14.12
N ASP A 250 -3.48 -14.77 -14.35
CA ASP A 250 -3.09 -16.18 -14.44
C ASP A 250 -2.33 -16.72 -13.20
N LYS A 251 -2.12 -15.93 -12.15
CA LYS A 251 -1.32 -16.32 -10.98
C LYS A 251 -2.02 -16.01 -9.66
N TRP A 252 -2.24 -14.73 -9.37
CA TRP A 252 -2.75 -14.22 -8.10
C TRP A 252 -4.25 -13.95 -8.11
N PHE A 253 -4.75 -13.46 -9.24
CA PHE A 253 -6.14 -13.06 -9.41
C PHE A 253 -6.78 -13.88 -10.55
N LYS A 254 -7.98 -14.41 -10.32
CA LYS A 254 -8.70 -15.31 -11.24
C LYS A 254 -10.07 -14.77 -11.63
N GLY A 255 -10.32 -13.47 -11.45
CA GLY A 255 -11.56 -12.79 -11.82
C GLY A 255 -12.60 -12.73 -10.71
N GLU A 256 -12.22 -12.91 -9.45
CA GLU A 256 -13.13 -12.85 -8.30
C GLU A 256 -13.65 -11.44 -7.98
N GLY A 257 -13.11 -10.41 -8.66
CA GLY A 257 -13.52 -9.02 -8.59
C GLY A 257 -12.86 -8.20 -9.68
N ASN A 258 -13.00 -6.89 -9.60
CA ASN A 258 -12.43 -5.94 -10.55
C ASN A 258 -11.33 -5.08 -9.91
N TRP A 259 -10.53 -4.50 -10.78
CA TRP A 259 -9.56 -3.45 -10.47
C TRP A 259 -9.69 -2.30 -11.49
N ALA A 260 -8.93 -1.22 -11.34
CA ALA A 260 -8.92 -0.14 -12.32
C ALA A 260 -8.55 -0.67 -13.71
N LYS A 261 -9.35 -0.30 -14.71
CA LYS A 261 -9.01 -0.51 -16.12
C LYS A 261 -8.08 0.63 -16.55
N LEU A 262 -6.96 0.28 -17.17
CA LEU A 262 -5.97 1.23 -17.67
C LEU A 262 -5.93 1.11 -19.19
N ASP A 263 -6.52 2.08 -19.88
CA ASP A 263 -6.55 2.11 -21.34
C ASP A 263 -5.93 3.41 -21.88
N LYS A 264 -6.34 3.82 -23.09
CA LYS A 264 -5.80 4.98 -23.78
C LYS A 264 -5.94 6.26 -22.96
N ASP A 265 -7.05 6.47 -22.25
CA ASP A 265 -7.27 7.74 -21.55
C ASP A 265 -6.37 7.83 -20.31
N GLN A 266 -6.17 6.74 -19.58
CA GLN A 266 -5.20 6.69 -18.49
C GLN A 266 -3.76 6.80 -19.01
N LEU A 267 -3.49 6.29 -20.21
CA LEU A 267 -2.17 6.33 -20.82
C LEU A 267 -1.81 7.77 -21.20
N ASP A 268 -2.74 8.47 -21.84
CA ASP A 268 -2.59 9.88 -22.21
C ASP A 268 -2.41 10.78 -20.97
N GLN A 269 -3.19 10.55 -19.90
CA GLN A 269 -3.03 11.24 -18.61
C GLN A 269 -1.66 10.97 -17.98
N THR A 270 -1.21 9.71 -17.97
CA THR A 270 0.09 9.32 -17.42
C THR A 270 1.23 10.00 -18.18
N ILE A 271 1.19 9.97 -19.52
CA ILE A 271 2.18 10.62 -20.38
C ILE A 271 2.21 12.13 -20.11
N PHE A 272 1.04 12.76 -20.02
CA PHE A 272 0.93 14.18 -19.71
C PHE A 272 1.57 14.51 -18.36
N HIS A 273 1.25 13.75 -17.30
CA HIS A 273 1.81 13.96 -15.97
C HIS A 273 3.33 13.76 -15.95
N MET A 274 3.84 12.69 -16.58
CA MET A 274 5.28 12.44 -16.70
C MET A 274 5.99 13.59 -17.42
N ARG A 275 5.46 14.04 -18.56
CA ARG A 275 6.05 15.18 -19.30
C ARG A 275 5.97 16.48 -18.52
N SER A 276 4.88 16.70 -17.77
CA SER A 276 4.69 17.89 -16.95
C SER A 276 5.71 17.98 -15.82
N VAL A 277 5.87 16.92 -15.00
CA VAL A 277 6.83 16.92 -13.90
C VAL A 277 8.28 17.00 -14.39
N TYR A 278 8.59 16.34 -15.51
CA TYR A 278 9.91 16.40 -16.15
C TYR A 278 10.23 17.81 -16.66
N SER A 279 9.36 18.39 -17.49
CA SER A 279 9.64 19.66 -18.19
C SER A 279 9.70 20.85 -17.23
N ASN A 280 8.94 20.80 -16.13
CA ASN A 280 8.98 21.80 -15.07
C ASN A 280 9.99 21.47 -13.97
N ASN A 281 10.76 20.38 -14.12
CA ASN A 281 11.74 19.91 -13.15
C ASN A 281 11.20 19.82 -11.71
N ILE A 282 9.96 19.33 -11.56
CA ILE A 282 9.30 19.19 -10.27
C ILE A 282 9.97 18.06 -9.50
N LYS A 283 10.58 18.37 -8.36
CA LYS A 283 11.30 17.38 -7.51
C LYS A 283 10.83 17.37 -6.06
N THR A 284 9.88 18.22 -5.72
CA THR A 284 9.39 18.40 -4.36
C THR A 284 7.87 18.32 -4.29
N ASN A 285 7.34 17.81 -3.19
CA ASN A 285 5.91 17.71 -2.91
C ASN A 285 5.60 18.03 -1.43
N PRO A 286 5.59 19.33 -1.05
CA PRO A 286 5.40 19.72 0.34
C PRO A 286 4.05 19.25 0.91
N ASN A 287 2.99 19.25 0.10
CA ASN A 287 1.69 18.76 0.51
C ASN A 287 1.70 17.25 0.77
N GLY A 288 2.42 16.48 -0.05
CA GLY A 288 2.68 15.05 0.19
C GLY A 288 3.44 14.82 1.48
N LEU A 289 4.49 15.61 1.75
CA LEU A 289 5.24 15.52 3.01
C LEU A 289 4.35 15.78 4.23
N GLU A 290 3.47 16.79 4.18
CA GLU A 290 2.51 17.05 5.25
C GLU A 290 1.47 15.93 5.39
N THR A 291 1.07 15.31 4.29
CA THR A 291 0.25 14.08 4.32
C THR A 291 1.00 12.95 5.03
N ALA A 292 2.24 12.63 4.65
CA ALA A 292 3.03 11.57 5.25
C ALA A 292 3.19 11.73 6.77
N LYS A 293 3.42 12.95 7.26
CA LYS A 293 3.48 13.24 8.71
C LYS A 293 2.19 12.89 9.46
N LYS A 294 1.03 13.03 8.82
CA LYS A 294 -0.30 12.72 9.42
C LYS A 294 -0.56 11.22 9.50
N TYR A 295 -0.12 10.46 8.51
CA TYR A 295 -0.28 9.01 8.45
C TYR A 295 0.97 8.33 9.03
N ASN A 296 1.02 8.21 10.36
CA ASN A 296 2.10 7.58 11.08
C ASN A 296 1.59 6.39 11.92
N TRP A 297 2.50 5.48 12.28
CA TRP A 297 2.15 4.24 12.99
C TRP A 297 1.58 4.48 14.38
N THR A 298 1.93 5.58 15.03
CA THR A 298 1.36 5.98 16.33
C THR A 298 -0.14 6.22 16.21
N ASN A 299 -0.58 6.92 15.17
CA ASN A 299 -1.99 7.16 14.92
C ASN A 299 -2.74 5.86 14.65
N THR A 300 -2.19 4.96 13.82
CA THR A 300 -2.77 3.62 13.57
C THR A 300 -2.96 2.84 14.87
N ALA A 301 -1.90 2.78 15.70
CA ALA A 301 -1.92 2.06 16.97
C ALA A 301 -2.92 2.67 17.96
N GLN A 302 -3.04 3.99 18.03
CA GLN A 302 -4.01 4.68 18.88
C GLN A 302 -5.45 4.37 18.47
N ILE A 303 -5.76 4.38 17.17
CA ILE A 303 -7.10 4.03 16.66
C ILE A 303 -7.45 2.60 17.08
N ILE A 304 -6.58 1.64 16.77
CA ILE A 304 -6.77 0.22 17.08
C ILE A 304 -6.91 0.00 18.58
N SER A 305 -5.98 0.52 19.37
CA SER A 305 -5.99 0.41 20.84
C SER A 305 -7.25 1.00 21.44
N SER A 306 -7.64 2.21 20.99
CA SER A 306 -8.87 2.85 21.47
C SER A 306 -10.08 1.97 21.21
N GLN A 307 -10.16 1.30 20.06
CA GLN A 307 -11.32 0.47 19.73
C GLN A 307 -11.32 -0.87 20.48
N ILE A 308 -10.16 -1.49 20.64
CA ILE A 308 -10.02 -2.74 21.41
C ILE A 308 -10.41 -2.51 22.88
N PHE A 309 -9.89 -1.45 23.51
CA PHE A 309 -10.06 -1.23 24.94
C PHE A 309 -11.26 -0.34 25.32
N LYS A 310 -11.90 0.37 24.38
CA LYS A 310 -13.16 1.12 24.61
C LYS A 310 -14.27 0.20 25.14
N THR A 311 -14.32 -1.04 24.66
CA THR A 311 -15.39 -1.98 25.03
C THR A 311 -15.21 -2.66 26.37
N ASP A 312 -13.99 -2.72 26.91
CA ASP A 312 -13.74 -3.33 28.21
C ASP A 312 -14.24 -2.45 29.38
N TYR A 313 -14.32 -1.13 29.17
CA TYR A 313 -14.86 -0.19 30.16
C TYR A 313 -16.37 -0.38 30.42
N HIS A 314 -17.13 -0.85 29.43
CA HIS A 314 -18.57 -1.11 29.58
C HIS A 314 -18.89 -2.50 30.14
N ALA A 315 -17.98 -3.47 30.02
CA ALA A 315 -18.17 -4.80 30.59
C ALA A 315 -17.96 -4.82 32.13
N ASN A 316 -17.04 -4.00 32.65
CA ASN A 316 -16.74 -3.95 34.09
C ASN A 316 -17.65 -3.01 34.91
N THR A 317 -18.47 -2.16 34.28
CA THR A 317 -19.38 -1.25 34.99
C THR A 317 -20.79 -1.80 35.22
N LYS A 318 -21.14 -2.98 34.68
CA LYS A 318 -22.46 -3.63 34.88
C LYS A 318 -22.48 -4.80 35.89
N LYS A 319 -21.41 -5.03 36.65
CA LYS A 319 -21.39 -5.99 37.77
C LYS A 319 -21.19 -5.31 39.13
N LYS A 320 -22.25 -4.69 39.66
CA LYS A 320 -22.62 -4.68 41.11
C LYS A 320 -23.84 -3.79 41.36
N ARG A 321 -25.02 -4.35 41.14
CA ARG A 321 -26.23 -4.04 41.94
C ARG A 321 -27.11 -5.29 41.99
N ARG A 322 -26.68 -6.26 42.80
CA ARG A 322 -27.56 -7.30 43.33
C ARG A 322 -28.08 -6.82 44.68
N ARG A 323 -29.40 -6.62 44.70
CA ARG A 323 -30.37 -6.51 45.80
C ARG A 323 -29.85 -6.75 47.23
N LYS A 324 -30.20 -5.83 48.13
CA LYS A 324 -30.95 -6.16 49.34
C LYS A 324 -32.25 -5.38 49.30
#